data_AF-A0A839HQU5-F1
#
_entry.id   AF-A0A839HQU5-F1
#
_cell.length_a   1.000
_cell.length_b   1.000
_cell.length_c   1.000
_cell.angle_alpha   90.00
_cell.angle_beta   90.00
_cell.angle_gamma   90.00
#
_symmetry.space_group_name_H-M   'P 1'
#
loop_
_entity.id
_entity.type
_entity.pdbx_description
1 polymer ?
#
loop_
_entity_poly.entity_id
_entity_poly.type
_entity_poly.pdbx_seq_one_letter_code
_entity_poly.pdbx_strand_id
1 'polypeptide(L)' 'MQTPPDLLASHGPRDTLDVDVLIVGAGPAGLATAIRLKQLAAAAGTELSV' A
#
# COMPACT_ATOMS: atom_id res chain seq x y z
N MET A 1 -22.53 18.78 -3.06
CA MET A 1 -21.26 18.01 -3.05
C MET A 1 -20.13 18.98 -3.36
N GLN A 2 -18.98 18.87 -2.69
CA GLN A 2 -17.80 19.65 -3.08
C GLN A 2 -17.28 19.15 -4.43
N THR A 3 -16.77 20.07 -5.25
CA THR A 3 -16.18 19.71 -6.55
C THR A 3 -14.72 19.26 -6.38
N PRO A 4 -14.15 18.48 -7.32
CA PRO A 4 -12.77 18.02 -7.21
C PRO A 4 -11.72 19.13 -7.00
N PRO A 5 -11.83 20.31 -7.64
CA PRO A 5 -10.94 21.45 -7.37
C PRO A 5 -11.02 21.96 -5.92
N ASP A 6 -12.22 22.02 -5.33
CA ASP A 6 -12.43 22.52 -3.95
C ASP A 6 -11.74 21.60 -2.93
N LEU A 7 -11.72 20.29 -3.19
CA LEU A 7 -11.07 19.30 -2.34
C LEU A 7 -9.54 19.43 -2.37
N LEU A 8 -8.96 19.67 -3.55
CA LEU A 8 -7.52 19.87 -3.71
C LEU A 8 -7.03 21.18 -3.08
N ALA A 9 -7.83 22.25 -3.16
CA ALA A 9 -7.50 23.52 -2.52
C ALA A 9 -7.48 23.42 -0.98
N SER A 10 -8.31 22.54 -0.40
CA SER A 10 -8.42 22.37 1.05
C SER A 10 -7.48 21.31 1.66
N HIS A 11 -7.10 20.29 0.89
CA HIS A 11 -6.31 19.14 1.39
C HIS A 11 -4.98 18.92 0.67
N GLY A 12 -4.67 19.73 -0.35
CA GLY A 12 -3.47 19.56 -1.16
C GLY A 12 -3.58 18.48 -2.24
N PRO A 13 -2.51 18.26 -3.01
CA PRO A 13 -2.45 17.21 -4.02
C PRO A 13 -2.46 15.81 -3.39
N ARG A 14 -2.86 14.80 -4.18
CA ARG A 14 -2.84 13.41 -3.75
C ARG A 14 -1.42 12.84 -3.85
N ASP A 15 -1.01 12.11 -2.81
CA ASP A 15 0.23 11.34 -2.85
C ASP A 15 0.02 10.03 -3.62
N THR A 16 1.06 9.61 -4.34
CA THR A 16 1.12 8.32 -5.03
C THR A 16 2.26 7.51 -4.43
N LEU A 17 2.04 6.22 -4.25
CA LEU A 17 3.04 5.30 -3.73
C LEU A 17 3.14 4.10 -4.67
N ASP A 18 4.34 3.86 -5.19
CA ASP A 18 4.64 2.69 -6.00
C ASP A 18 5.06 1.53 -5.10
N VAL A 19 4.24 0.47 -5.08
CA VAL A 19 4.49 -0.79 -4.36
C VAL A 19 4.05 -1.95 -5.23
N ASP A 20 4.65 -3.12 -5.02
CA ASP A 20 4.24 -4.34 -5.72
C ASP A 20 2.88 -4.83 -5.18
N VAL A 21 2.70 -4.74 -3.87
CA VAL A 21 1.46 -5.14 -3.19
C VAL A 21 1.10 -4.13 -2.11
N LEU A 22 -0.11 -3.58 -2.15
CA LEU A 22 -0.64 -2.72 -1.08
C LEU A 22 -1.58 -3.51 -0.18
N ILE A 23 -1.31 -3.54 1.12
CA ILE A 23 -2.15 -4.20 2.13
C ILE A 23 -2.93 -3.17 2.94
N VAL A 24 -4.26 -3.21 2.85
CA VAL A 24 -5.15 -2.31 3.61
C VAL A 24 -5.58 -2.97 4.92
N GLY A 25 -5.05 -2.46 6.03
CA GLY A 25 -5.38 -2.91 7.39
C GLY A 25 -4.33 -3.82 8.01
N ALA A 26 -3.76 -3.41 9.13
CA ALA A 26 -2.68 -4.11 9.85
C ALA A 26 -3.22 -5.12 10.91
N GLY A 27 -4.34 -5.77 10.62
CA GLY A 27 -4.87 -6.84 11.47
C GLY A 27 -4.10 -8.16 11.31
N PRO A 28 -4.47 -9.22 12.05
CA PRO A 28 -3.78 -10.51 11.97
C PRO A 28 -3.68 -11.07 10.55
N ALA A 29 -4.75 -10.95 9.75
CA ALA A 29 -4.77 -11.39 8.36
C ALA A 29 -3.82 -10.57 7.46
N GLY A 30 -3.83 -9.23 7.60
CA GLY A 30 -2.96 -8.34 6.82
C GLY A 30 -1.48 -8.55 7.14
N LEU A 31 -1.15 -8.64 8.43
CA LEU A 31 0.23 -8.90 8.86
C LEU A 31 0.70 -10.31 8.47
N ALA A 32 -0.14 -11.34 8.61
CA ALA A 32 0.19 -12.68 8.13
C ALA A 32 0.46 -12.70 6.62
N THR A 33 -0.32 -11.94 5.85
CA THR A 33 -0.14 -11.78 4.39
C THR A 33 1.18 -11.10 4.08
N ALA A 34 1.49 -9.96 4.71
CA ALA A 34 2.75 -9.22 4.53
C ALA A 34 3.98 -10.10 4.84
N ILE A 35 3.96 -10.78 5.99
CA ILE A 35 5.04 -11.68 6.42
C ILE A 35 5.20 -12.83 5.42
N ARG A 36 4.10 -13.46 5.01
CA ARG A 36 4.17 -14.61 4.11
C ARG A 36 4.68 -14.21 2.72
N LEU A 37 4.27 -13.05 2.21
CA LEU A 37 4.77 -12.51 0.94
C LEU A 37 6.28 -12.25 0.98
N LYS A 38 6.80 -11.62 2.05
CA LYS A 38 8.25 -11.43 2.23
C LYS A 38 9.01 -12.76 2.29
N GLN A 39 8.49 -13.77 2.97
CA GLN A 39 9.11 -15.10 3.02
C GLN A 39 9.18 -15.76 1.63
N LEU A 40 8.11 -15.68 0.85
CA LEU A 40 8.07 -16.23 -0.50
C LEU A 40 9.04 -15.50 -1.44
N ALA A 41 9.10 -14.18 -1.35
CA ALA A 41 10.05 -13.37 -2.13
C ALA A 41 11.50 -13.74 -1.82
N ALA A 42 11.84 -13.89 -0.53
CA ALA A 42 13.17 -14.33 -0.11
C ALA A 42 13.50 -15.74 -0.62
N ALA A 43 12.54 -16.67 -0.59
CA ALA A 43 12.73 -18.03 -1.11
C ALA A 43 12.92 -18.06 -2.64
N ALA A 44 12.29 -17.13 -3.37
CA ALA A 44 12.43 -16.97 -4.81
C ALA A 44 13.69 -16.15 -5.20
N GLY A 45 14.43 -15.60 -4.24
CA GLY A 45 15.58 -14.73 -4.52
C GLY A 45 15.19 -13.39 -5.13
N THR A 46 13.95 -12.94 -4.90
CA THR A 46 13.39 -11.68 -5.42
C THR A 46 13.14 -10.70 -4.29
N GLU A 47 13.29 -9.41 -4.58
CA GLU A 47 12.86 -8.35 -3.66
C GLU A 47 11.39 -7.98 -3.95
N LEU A 48 10.60 -7.76 -2.89
CA LEU A 48 9.17 -7.42 -2.98
C LEU A 48 8.87 -6.31 -1.99
N SER A 49 8.20 -5.24 -2.42
CA SER A 49 7.69 -4.17 -1.56
C SER A 49 6.23 -4.43 -1.16
N VAL A 50 5.96 -4.40 0.15
CA VAL A 50 4.63 -4.58 0.79
C VAL A 50 4.37 -3.48 1.80
#